data_AF-A0A1H4NRJ5-F1
#
_entry.id   AF-A0A1H4NRJ5-F1
#
_cell.length_a   1.000
_cell.length_b   1.000
_cell.length_c   1.000
_cell.angle_alpha   90.00
_cell.angle_beta   90.00
_cell.angle_gamma   90.00
#
_symmetry.space_group_name_H-M   'P 1'
#
loop_
_entity.id
_entity.type
_entity.pdbx_description
1 polymer ?
#
loop_
_entity_poly.entity_id
_entity_poly.type
_entity_poly.pdbx_seq_one_letter_code
_entity_poly.pdbx_strand_id
1 'polypeptide(L)'
;MRIFGAILVIGLCFTSGCGPTADEVVAAQQRLEQSRVEAQRLQYKAAVERVLQLDDRTSAIRDLPQRVSAMKNIDTSECPPEFRSAYLDHTDAWLELARARQARSELASDGSIESTLIRSLFASANGSSETPVEDLLRSDAGLAQMESNASQRISSTFAVVQKIAFQYGAALPKH
;
A
#
# COMPACT_ATOMS: atom_id res chain seq x y z
N MET A 1 -45.92 -30.82 -65.74
CA MET A 1 -45.14 -29.60 -65.49
C MET A 1 -43.81 -30.06 -64.89
N ARG A 2 -42.67 -30.11 -65.61
CA ARG A 2 -41.77 -28.98 -66.00
C ARG A 2 -41.70 -27.97 -64.84
N ILE A 3 -40.59 -27.85 -64.12
CA ILE A 3 -39.42 -26.98 -64.38
C ILE A 3 -38.28 -27.47 -63.45
N PHE A 4 -37.17 -28.02 -63.97
CA PHE A 4 -35.90 -27.31 -64.23
C PHE A 4 -35.27 -26.62 -63.00
N GLY A 5 -34.15 -27.19 -62.55
CA GLY A 5 -32.89 -26.45 -62.47
C GLY A 5 -32.73 -25.38 -61.39
N ALA A 6 -32.05 -25.75 -60.32
CA ALA A 6 -31.02 -24.89 -59.72
C ALA A 6 -30.03 -25.78 -58.98
N ILE A 7 -29.11 -26.41 -59.74
CA ILE A 7 -27.83 -26.82 -59.18
C ILE A 7 -27.15 -25.51 -58.77
N LEU A 8 -27.21 -25.20 -57.48
CA LEU A 8 -26.41 -24.14 -56.90
C LEU A 8 -24.96 -24.62 -57.01
N VAL A 9 -24.31 -24.24 -58.10
CA VAL A 9 -22.86 -24.27 -58.24
C VAL A 9 -22.36 -23.32 -57.16
N ILE A 10 -22.03 -23.89 -56.00
CA ILE A 10 -21.18 -23.24 -55.01
C ILE A 10 -19.85 -23.10 -55.72
N GLY A 11 -19.71 -21.96 -56.39
CA GLY A 11 -18.47 -21.48 -56.96
C GLY A 11 -17.48 -21.41 -55.82
N LEU A 12 -16.66 -22.45 -55.73
CA LEU A 12 -15.37 -22.42 -55.07
C LEU A 12 -14.55 -21.31 -55.74
N CYS A 13 -14.74 -20.08 -55.26
CA CYS A 13 -13.71 -19.06 -55.32
C CYS A 13 -12.60 -19.52 -54.37
N PHE A 14 -11.82 -20.51 -54.81
CA PHE A 14 -10.42 -20.63 -54.46
C PHE A 14 -9.73 -19.38 -55.00
N THR A 15 -9.88 -18.25 -54.30
CA THR A 15 -8.97 -17.12 -54.44
C THR A 15 -7.67 -17.55 -53.80
N SER A 16 -6.79 -18.13 -54.62
CA SER A 16 -5.37 -18.26 -54.35
C SER A 16 -4.80 -16.87 -54.04
N GLY A 17 -4.49 -16.58 -52.78
CA GLY A 17 -3.88 -15.30 -52.42
C GLY A 17 -3.77 -15.07 -50.92
N CYS A 18 -2.60 -15.39 -50.36
CA CYS A 18 -2.04 -14.93 -49.09
C CYS A 18 -2.97 -14.97 -47.85
N GLY A 19 -3.02 -16.12 -47.17
CA GLY A 19 -3.24 -16.10 -45.72
C GLY A 19 -2.08 -15.41 -45.01
N PRO A 20 -2.28 -14.81 -43.82
CA PRO A 20 -1.21 -14.15 -43.09
C PRO A 20 -0.07 -15.15 -42.84
N THR A 21 1.15 -14.71 -43.12
CA THR A 21 2.34 -15.53 -42.84
C THR A 21 2.46 -15.77 -41.34
N ALA A 22 3.13 -16.85 -40.93
CA ALA A 22 3.35 -17.13 -39.52
C ALA A 22 3.99 -15.92 -38.79
N ASP A 23 4.88 -15.21 -39.48
CA ASP A 23 5.55 -14.00 -38.97
C ASP A 23 4.57 -12.84 -38.78
N GLU A 24 3.59 -12.66 -39.67
CA GLU A 24 2.55 -11.64 -39.52
C GLU A 24 1.60 -11.94 -38.35
N VAL A 25 1.27 -13.21 -38.11
CA VAL A 25 0.45 -13.62 -36.97
C VAL A 25 1.19 -13.39 -35.66
N VAL A 26 2.47 -13.75 -35.58
CA VAL A 26 3.32 -13.51 -34.40
C VAL A 26 3.47 -12.01 -34.13
N ALA A 27 3.74 -11.20 -35.15
CA ALA A 27 3.84 -9.75 -35.01
C ALA A 27 2.52 -9.12 -34.54
N ALA A 28 1.37 -9.60 -35.03
CA ALA A 28 0.06 -9.13 -34.59
C ALA A 28 -0.21 -9.50 -33.12
N GLN A 29 0.15 -10.72 -32.69
CA GLN A 29 0.03 -11.14 -31.29
C GLN A 29 0.90 -10.29 -30.36
N GLN A 30 2.16 -10.05 -30.73
CA GLN A 30 3.07 -9.20 -29.96
C GLN A 30 2.53 -7.77 -29.80
N ARG A 31 1.96 -7.18 -30.86
CA ARG A 31 1.34 -5.84 -30.78
C ARG A 31 0.13 -5.81 -29.84
N LEU A 32 -0.70 -6.85 -29.86
CA LEU A 32 -1.85 -6.96 -28.95
C LEU A 32 -1.40 -7.09 -27.49
N GLU A 33 -0.38 -7.90 -27.22
CA GLU A 33 0.21 -8.04 -25.89
C GLU A 33 0.81 -6.72 -25.40
N GLN A 34 1.59 -6.04 -26.24
CA GLN A 34 2.16 -4.73 -25.91
C GLN A 34 1.06 -3.70 -25.58
N SER A 35 0.00 -3.65 -26.38
CA SER A 35 -1.14 -2.75 -26.13
C SER A 35 -1.85 -3.08 -24.82
N ARG A 36 -2.02 -4.36 -24.47
CA ARG A 36 -2.60 -4.77 -23.19
C ARG A 36 -1.72 -4.37 -22.00
N VAL A 37 -0.41 -4.57 -22.09
CA VAL A 37 0.54 -4.17 -21.05
C VAL A 37 0.54 -2.66 -20.85
N GLU A 38 0.49 -1.89 -21.94
CA GLU A 38 0.40 -0.42 -21.87
C GLU A 38 -0.91 0.05 -21.22
N ALA A 39 -2.05 -0.53 -21.63
CA ALA A 39 -3.34 -0.23 -21.04
C ALA A 39 -3.36 -0.54 -19.53
N GLN A 40 -2.81 -1.70 -19.13
CA GLN A 40 -2.69 -2.07 -17.72
C GLN A 40 -1.79 -1.10 -16.95
N ARG A 41 -0.68 -0.66 -17.53
CA ARG A 41 0.22 0.32 -16.91
C ARG A 41 -0.49 1.66 -16.68
N LEU A 42 -1.29 2.12 -17.63
CA LEU A 42 -2.09 3.35 -17.48
C LEU A 42 -3.14 3.22 -16.37
N GLN A 43 -3.79 2.06 -16.26
CA GLN A 43 -4.73 1.77 -15.16
C GLN A 43 -4.01 1.81 -13.80
N TYR A 44 -2.86 1.15 -13.68
CA TYR A 44 -2.05 1.17 -12.46
C TYR A 44 -1.60 2.58 -12.08
N LYS A 45 -1.14 3.37 -13.05
CA LYS A 45 -0.81 4.77 -12.82
C LYS A 45 -1.97 5.53 -12.17
N ALA A 46 -3.16 5.46 -12.77
CA ALA A 46 -4.34 6.17 -12.27
C ALA A 46 -4.78 5.67 -10.88
N ALA A 47 -4.68 4.36 -10.62
CA ALA A 47 -4.98 3.79 -9.31
C ALA A 47 -4.00 4.28 -8.23
N VAL A 48 -2.69 4.27 -8.53
CA VAL A 48 -1.64 4.76 -7.63
C VAL A 48 -1.83 6.25 -7.32
N GLU A 49 -2.07 7.09 -8.34
CA GLU A 49 -2.31 8.53 -8.14
C GLU A 49 -3.53 8.78 -7.24
N ARG A 50 -4.60 8.00 -7.41
CA ARG A 50 -5.80 8.08 -6.58
C ARG A 50 -5.49 7.76 -5.12
N VAL A 51 -4.74 6.69 -4.85
CA VAL A 51 -4.34 6.32 -3.48
C VAL A 51 -3.50 7.43 -2.85
N LEU A 52 -2.49 7.95 -3.56
CA LEU A 52 -1.63 9.02 -3.03
C LEU A 52 -2.39 10.31 -2.75
N GLN A 53 -3.37 10.67 -3.59
CA GLN A 53 -4.23 11.83 -3.35
C GLN A 53 -5.16 11.63 -2.14
N LEU A 54 -5.65 10.42 -1.92
CA LEU A 54 -6.46 10.11 -0.74
C LEU A 54 -5.61 10.10 0.53
N ASP A 55 -4.40 9.54 0.45
CA ASP A 55 -3.43 9.52 1.55
C ASP A 55 -3.03 10.92 1.99
N ASP A 56 -2.77 11.82 1.04
CA ASP A 56 -2.46 13.22 1.31
C ASP A 56 -3.57 13.92 2.13
N ARG A 57 -4.85 13.60 1.86
CA ARG A 57 -5.98 14.14 2.64
C ARG A 57 -5.97 13.65 4.09
N THR A 58 -5.40 12.49 4.37
CA THR A 58 -5.27 11.97 5.74
C THR A 58 -4.29 12.80 6.58
N SER A 59 -3.40 13.57 5.95
CA SER A 59 -2.43 14.44 6.64
C SER A 59 -3.10 15.53 7.50
N ALA A 60 -4.32 15.93 7.15
CA ALA A 60 -5.13 16.88 7.92
C ALA A 60 -5.65 16.30 9.26
N ILE A 61 -5.65 14.97 9.41
CA ILE A 61 -6.13 14.29 10.62
C ILE A 61 -5.02 14.30 11.67
N ARG A 62 -5.23 15.06 12.76
CA ARG A 62 -4.26 15.20 13.86
C ARG A 62 -4.24 14.00 14.80
N ASP A 63 -5.37 13.35 14.99
CA ASP A 63 -5.49 12.15 15.82
C ASP A 63 -4.89 10.95 15.08
N LEU A 64 -3.83 10.35 15.64
CA LEU A 64 -3.10 9.28 14.95
C LEU A 64 -3.94 8.01 14.75
N PRO A 65 -4.70 7.50 15.75
CA PRO A 65 -5.60 6.37 15.53
C PRO A 65 -6.60 6.61 14.41
N GLN A 66 -7.26 7.78 14.37
CA GLN A 66 -8.16 8.14 13.28
C GLN A 66 -7.45 8.24 11.94
N ARG A 67 -6.24 8.82 11.89
CA ARG A 67 -5.44 8.89 10.66
C ARG A 67 -5.12 7.51 10.12
N VAL A 68 -4.63 6.60 10.97
CA VAL A 68 -4.34 5.21 10.58
C VAL A 68 -5.60 4.51 10.09
N SER A 69 -6.73 4.70 10.76
CA SER A 69 -8.01 4.13 10.31
C SER A 69 -8.41 4.68 8.93
N ALA A 70 -8.23 5.97 8.68
CA ALA A 70 -8.50 6.57 7.37
C ALA A 70 -7.58 6.01 6.28
N MET A 71 -6.28 5.85 6.57
CA MET A 71 -5.31 5.24 5.65
C MET A 71 -5.68 3.80 5.30
N LYS A 72 -6.05 2.98 6.30
CA LYS A 72 -6.47 1.58 6.09
C LYS A 72 -7.72 1.43 5.23
N ASN A 73 -8.58 2.44 5.22
CA ASN A 73 -9.80 2.45 4.42
C ASN A 73 -9.58 2.87 2.96
N ILE A 74 -8.36 3.26 2.57
CA ILE A 74 -8.03 3.59 1.19
C ILE A 74 -7.97 2.30 0.37
N ASP A 75 -8.79 2.23 -0.67
CA ASP A 75 -8.83 1.08 -1.56
C ASP A 75 -7.57 1.02 -2.44
N THR A 76 -6.84 -0.09 -2.33
CA THR A 76 -5.61 -0.39 -3.08
C THR A 76 -5.79 -1.61 -3.99
N SER A 77 -7.01 -2.12 -4.16
CA SER A 77 -7.33 -3.34 -4.92
C SER A 77 -7.00 -3.22 -6.42
N GLU A 78 -7.06 -2.01 -6.97
CA GLU A 78 -6.71 -1.70 -8.36
C GLU A 78 -5.22 -1.39 -8.55
N CYS A 79 -4.44 -1.25 -7.46
CA CYS A 79 -3.01 -0.96 -7.54
C CYS A 79 -2.18 -2.21 -7.86
N PRO A 80 -0.98 -2.03 -8.44
CA PRO A 80 -0.03 -3.12 -8.64
C PRO A 80 0.37 -3.74 -7.30
N PRO A 81 0.60 -5.07 -7.22
CA PRO A 81 0.81 -5.79 -5.96
C PRO A 81 1.92 -5.21 -5.07
N GLU A 82 3.03 -4.80 -5.66
CA GLU A 82 4.17 -4.21 -4.97
C GLU A 82 3.85 -2.85 -4.35
N PHE A 83 3.02 -2.03 -5.01
CA PHE A 83 2.58 -0.77 -4.46
C PHE A 83 1.66 -0.99 -3.28
N ARG A 84 0.72 -1.95 -3.41
CA ARG A 84 -0.18 -2.34 -2.32
C ARG A 84 0.59 -2.78 -1.09
N SER A 85 1.58 -3.66 -1.26
CA SER A 85 2.43 -4.11 -0.15
C SER A 85 3.17 -2.95 0.51
N ALA A 86 3.83 -2.10 -0.29
CA ALA A 86 4.57 -0.96 0.24
C ALA A 86 3.67 0.05 0.97
N TYR A 87 2.44 0.25 0.49
CA TYR A 87 1.47 1.16 1.12
C TYR A 87 0.93 0.59 2.45
N LEU A 88 0.72 -0.72 2.53
CA LEU A 88 0.39 -1.39 3.79
C LEU A 88 1.52 -1.28 4.81
N ASP A 89 2.77 -1.52 4.39
CA ASP A 89 3.95 -1.34 5.25
C ASP A 89 4.06 0.09 5.78
N HIS A 90 3.76 1.08 4.93
CA HIS A 90 3.71 2.48 5.32
C HIS A 90 2.61 2.76 6.37
N THR A 91 1.43 2.19 6.16
CA THR A 91 0.29 2.30 7.10
C THR A 91 0.61 1.67 8.46
N ASP A 92 1.33 0.54 8.46
CA ASP A 92 1.77 -0.12 9.70
C ASP A 92 2.84 0.68 10.45
N ALA A 93 3.72 1.39 9.76
CA ALA A 93 4.65 2.32 10.40
C ALA A 93 3.91 3.46 11.14
N TRP A 94 2.82 3.97 10.58
CA TRP A 94 1.94 4.93 11.27
C TRP A 94 1.21 4.31 12.46
N LEU A 95 0.77 3.06 12.35
CA LEU A 95 0.14 2.33 13.46
C LEU A 95 1.10 2.16 14.64
N GLU A 96 2.37 1.86 14.38
CA GLU A 96 3.39 1.77 15.43
C GLU A 96 3.61 3.10 16.14
N LEU A 97 3.67 4.21 15.41
CA LEU A 97 3.74 5.54 16.01
C LEU A 97 2.52 5.84 16.88
N ALA A 98 1.32 5.48 16.40
CA ALA A 98 0.08 5.66 17.18
C ALA A 98 0.12 4.88 18.50
N ARG A 99 0.59 3.62 18.47
CA ARG A 99 0.75 2.78 19.67
C ARG A 99 1.78 3.35 20.64
N ALA A 100 2.93 3.82 20.14
CA ALA A 100 3.95 4.43 20.97
C ALA A 100 3.42 5.68 21.70
N ARG A 101 2.69 6.56 20.99
CA ARG A 101 2.09 7.75 21.59
C ARG A 101 0.98 7.42 22.58
N GLN A 102 0.17 6.40 22.31
CA GLN A 102 -0.86 5.94 23.24
C GLN A 102 -0.23 5.44 24.54
N ALA A 103 0.79 4.57 24.46
CA ALA A 103 1.52 4.08 25.64
C ALA A 103 2.13 5.24 26.45
N ARG A 104 2.66 6.26 25.77
CA ARG A 104 3.17 7.48 26.43
C ARG A 104 2.07 8.26 27.15
N SER A 105 0.90 8.42 26.51
CA SER A 105 -0.25 9.08 27.11
C SER A 105 -0.77 8.33 28.34
N GLU A 106 -0.80 7.01 28.29
CA GLU A 106 -1.22 6.15 29.41
C GLU A 106 -0.27 6.36 30.61
N LEU A 107 1.05 6.31 30.40
CA LEU A 107 2.03 6.62 31.45
C LEU A 107 1.91 8.03 32.02
N ALA A 108 1.57 9.02 31.19
CA ALA A 108 1.40 10.41 31.61
C ALA A 108 0.08 10.67 32.36
N SER A 109 -0.97 9.90 32.02
CA SER A 109 -2.30 10.03 32.65
C SER A 109 -2.40 9.32 34.01
N ASP A 110 -1.51 8.36 34.29
CA ASP A 110 -1.50 7.54 35.50
C ASP A 110 -0.83 8.20 36.72
N GLY A 111 -1.25 9.43 37.03
CA GLY A 111 -1.04 10.11 38.31
C GLY A 111 -1.93 9.58 39.45
N SER A 112 -2.59 8.43 39.27
CA SER A 112 -3.46 7.79 40.27
C SER A 112 -2.78 6.57 40.93
N ILE A 113 -3.09 6.37 42.22
CA ILE A 113 -2.36 5.56 43.21
C ILE A 113 -2.20 4.07 42.83
N GLU A 114 -3.01 3.53 41.91
CA GLU A 114 -2.93 2.15 41.40
C GLU A 114 -1.65 1.83 40.61
N SER A 115 -1.05 2.83 39.95
CA SER A 115 0.16 2.64 39.12
C SER A 115 1.41 2.26 39.92
N THR A 116 1.40 2.50 41.23
CA THR A 116 2.49 2.11 42.15
C THR A 116 2.55 0.59 42.32
N LEU A 117 1.40 -0.09 42.30
CA LEU A 117 1.32 -1.54 42.48
C LEU A 117 1.77 -2.29 41.21
N ILE A 118 1.36 -1.82 40.03
CA ILE A 118 1.83 -2.41 38.77
C ILE A 118 3.33 -2.12 38.55
N ARG A 119 3.83 -0.93 38.92
CA ARG A 119 5.28 -0.68 38.98
C ARG A 119 6.04 -1.64 39.89
N SER A 120 5.50 -1.93 41.07
CA SER A 120 6.14 -2.86 42.01
C SER A 120 6.20 -4.30 41.48
N LEU A 121 5.21 -4.71 40.67
CA LEU A 121 5.17 -6.03 40.06
C LEU A 121 6.18 -6.17 38.91
N PHE A 122 6.36 -5.13 38.09
CA PHE A 122 7.37 -5.14 37.02
C PHE A 122 8.80 -5.02 37.57
N ALA A 123 9.03 -4.21 38.60
CA ALA A 123 10.33 -4.15 39.30
C ALA A 123 10.68 -5.50 39.97
N SER A 124 9.68 -6.17 40.57
CA SER A 124 9.84 -7.48 41.20
C SER A 124 10.12 -8.62 40.20
N ALA A 125 9.58 -8.56 38.98
CA ALA A 125 9.77 -9.61 37.99
C ALA A 125 11.17 -9.61 37.36
N ASN A 126 11.87 -8.47 37.39
CA ASN A 126 13.20 -8.31 36.79
C ASN A 126 14.35 -8.29 37.82
N GLY A 127 14.06 -8.60 39.10
CA GLY A 127 15.08 -8.69 40.15
C GLY A 127 15.78 -7.36 40.49
N SER A 128 15.16 -6.22 40.14
CA SER A 128 15.74 -4.90 40.34
C SER A 128 15.26 -4.32 41.67
N SER A 129 16.20 -4.07 42.59
CA SER A 129 15.97 -3.35 43.85
C SER A 129 16.16 -1.84 43.71
N GLU A 130 16.16 -1.31 42.49
CA GLU A 130 16.45 0.10 42.22
C GLU A 130 15.17 0.95 42.13
N THR A 131 15.32 2.22 42.48
CA THR A 131 14.27 3.15 42.85
C THR A 131 13.23 3.41 41.75
N PRO A 132 11.99 3.79 42.10
CA PRO A 132 10.89 4.02 41.13
C PRO A 132 11.16 5.07 40.05
N VAL A 133 12.24 5.85 40.19
CA VAL A 133 12.63 6.94 39.29
C VAL A 133 13.47 6.40 38.12
N GLU A 134 14.38 5.45 38.34
CA GLU A 134 15.20 4.84 37.28
C GLU A 134 14.36 4.02 36.30
N ASP A 135 13.39 3.24 36.79
CA ASP A 135 12.47 2.47 35.93
C ASP A 135 11.57 3.39 35.10
N LEU A 136 11.17 4.52 35.68
CA LEU A 136 10.44 5.58 34.99
C LEU A 136 11.25 6.21 33.86
N LEU A 137 12.48 6.61 34.16
CA LEU A 137 13.41 7.21 33.19
C LEU A 137 13.74 6.21 32.07
N ARG A 138 13.87 4.92 32.39
CA ARG A 138 14.08 3.85 31.41
C ARG A 138 12.85 3.64 30.52
N SER A 139 11.64 3.76 31.09
CA SER A 139 10.39 3.64 30.33
C SER A 139 10.15 4.83 29.38
N ASP A 140 10.40 6.07 29.81
CA ASP A 140 10.25 7.26 28.96
C ASP A 140 11.34 7.31 27.87
N ALA A 141 12.59 6.97 28.21
CA ALA A 141 13.67 6.84 27.23
C ALA A 141 13.37 5.74 26.19
N GLY A 142 12.82 4.60 26.63
CA GLY A 142 12.38 3.52 25.75
C GLY A 142 11.28 3.96 24.78
N LEU A 143 10.27 4.68 25.27
CA LEU A 143 9.18 5.20 24.43
C LEU A 143 9.65 6.28 23.45
N ALA A 144 10.52 7.19 23.90
CA ALA A 144 11.12 8.19 23.02
C ALA A 144 11.91 7.53 21.87
N GLN A 145 12.65 6.45 22.16
CA GLN A 145 13.33 5.67 21.14
C GLN A 145 12.33 5.00 20.17
N MET A 146 11.22 4.45 20.67
CA MET A 146 10.18 3.87 19.83
C MET A 146 9.52 4.90 18.91
N GLU A 147 9.20 6.09 19.41
CA GLU A 147 8.64 7.18 18.60
C GLU A 147 9.62 7.64 17.51
N SER A 148 10.91 7.75 17.85
CA SER A 148 11.97 8.08 16.90
C SER A 148 12.11 7.03 15.80
N ASN A 149 12.18 5.75 16.18
CA ASN A 149 12.26 4.64 15.25
C ASN A 149 11.03 4.58 14.33
N ALA A 150 9.82 4.75 14.88
CA ALA A 150 8.59 4.76 14.10
C ALA A 150 8.56 5.93 13.11
N SER A 151 8.99 7.12 13.54
CA SER A 151 9.10 8.31 12.66
C SER A 151 10.09 8.10 11.51
N GLN A 152 11.22 7.46 11.79
CA GLN A 152 12.19 7.09 10.75
C GLN A 152 11.59 6.05 9.78
N ARG A 153 10.86 5.05 10.29
CA ARG A 153 10.18 4.04 9.47
C ARG A 153 9.08 4.62 8.60
N ILE A 154 8.31 5.60 9.08
CA ILE A 154 7.32 6.32 8.28
C ILE A 154 7.99 6.96 7.07
N SER A 155 9.10 7.67 7.28
CA SER A 155 9.84 8.32 6.21
C SER A 155 10.42 7.31 5.21
N SER A 156 11.04 6.24 5.70
CA SER A 156 11.69 5.25 4.83
C SER A 156 10.68 4.41 4.02
N THR A 157 9.56 4.01 4.62
CA THR A 157 8.49 3.30 3.92
C THR A 157 7.81 4.19 2.88
N PHE A 158 7.59 5.47 3.18
CA PHE A 158 7.03 6.40 2.19
C PHE A 158 7.96 6.58 0.98
N ALA A 159 9.28 6.62 1.19
CA ALA A 159 10.23 6.68 0.09
C ALA A 159 10.13 5.45 -0.84
N VAL A 160 9.82 4.27 -0.30
CA VAL A 160 9.55 3.06 -1.11
C VAL A 160 8.25 3.21 -1.90
N VAL A 161 7.18 3.69 -1.26
CA VAL A 161 5.90 3.99 -1.94
C VAL A 161 6.11 4.96 -3.11
N GLN A 162 6.85 6.05 -2.88
CA GLN A 162 7.19 7.04 -3.91
C GLN A 162 8.00 6.42 -5.05
N LYS A 163 9.03 5.63 -4.73
CA LYS A 163 9.86 4.95 -5.73
C LYS A 163 9.00 4.07 -6.65
N ILE A 164 8.09 3.28 -6.09
CA ILE A 164 7.20 2.41 -6.88
C ILE A 164 6.22 3.25 -7.70
N ALA A 165 5.64 4.30 -7.12
CA ALA A 165 4.76 5.21 -7.84
C ALA A 165 5.43 5.80 -9.09
N PHE A 166 6.70 6.22 -8.96
CA PHE A 166 7.48 6.73 -10.08
C PHE A 166 7.74 5.69 -11.18
N GLN A 167 7.94 4.41 -10.82
CA GLN A 167 8.11 3.33 -11.83
C GLN A 167 6.89 3.19 -12.74
N TYR A 168 5.70 3.41 -12.18
CA TYR A 168 4.43 3.42 -12.92
C TYR A 168 4.11 4.76 -13.58
N GLY A 169 4.93 5.80 -13.38
CA GLY A 169 4.75 7.13 -13.96
C GLY A 169 3.66 7.95 -13.29
N ALA A 170 3.30 7.61 -12.05
CA ALA A 170 2.37 8.38 -11.23
C ALA A 170 3.02 9.69 -10.75
N ALA A 171 2.23 10.76 -10.72
CA ALA A 171 2.64 12.02 -10.11
C ALA A 171 2.43 11.99 -8.58
N LEU A 172 3.38 12.55 -7.83
CA LEU A 172 3.21 12.77 -6.41
C LEU A 172 2.32 14.01 -6.15
N PRO A 173 1.52 14.01 -5.07
CA PRO A 173 0.82 15.22 -4.61
C PRO A 173 1.82 16.37 -4.39
N LYS A 174 1.42 17.59 -4.75
CA LYS A 174 2.21 18.80 -4.48
C LYS A 174 1.83 19.29 -3.08
N HIS A 175 2.77 19.24 -2.15
CA HIS A 175 2.64 19.83 -0.82
C HIS A 175 2.99 21.31 -0.84
#